data_AF-A0A2I0QHH3-F1
#
_entry.id   AF-A0A2I0QHH3-F1
#
_cell.length_a   1.000
_cell.length_b   1.000
_cell.length_c   1.000
_cell.angle_alpha   90.00
_cell.angle_beta   90.00
_cell.angle_gamma   90.00
#
_symmetry.space_group_name_H-M   'P 1'
#
loop_
_entity.id
_entity.type
_entity.pdbx_description
1 polymer ?
#
loop_
_entity_poly.entity_id
_entity_poly.type
_entity_poly.pdbx_seq_one_letter_code
_entity_poly.pdbx_strand_id
1 'polypeptide(L)'
;MRDIQGNLRSFGSQTIRCGKCNTIYRRIPLIGKCPKCGENLILTINEGGIRKYLKISINIAEKYELKNYIRQRLTILNENIDSMFVETKNQKNLGDFW
;
A
#
# COMPACT_ATOMS: atom_id res chain seq x y z
N MET A 1 -9.53 -12.17 2.14
CA MET A 1 -10.20 -11.24 1.18
C MET A 1 -10.68 -9.95 1.85
N ARG A 2 -11.52 -10.01 2.89
CA ARG A 2 -12.02 -8.81 3.59
C ARG A 2 -10.89 -7.94 4.14
N ASP A 3 -9.84 -8.54 4.70
CA ASP A 3 -8.76 -7.80 5.35
C ASP A 3 -7.94 -6.95 4.37
N ILE A 4 -7.60 -7.50 3.20
CA ILE A 4 -6.87 -6.76 2.15
C ILE A 4 -7.69 -5.59 1.67
N GLN A 5 -8.99 -5.80 1.41
CA GLN A 5 -9.90 -4.73 0.98
C GLN A 5 -10.08 -3.66 2.06
N GLY A 6 -10.14 -4.06 3.33
CA GLY A 6 -10.19 -3.13 4.46
C GLY A 6 -8.92 -2.28 4.55
N ASN A 7 -7.76 -2.92 4.42
CA ASN A 7 -6.47 -2.24 4.44
C ASN A 7 -6.30 -1.29 3.26
N LEU A 8 -6.77 -1.63 2.05
CA LEU A 8 -6.76 -0.71 0.90
C LEU A 8 -7.61 0.53 1.13
N ARG A 9 -8.86 0.34 1.59
CA ARG A 9 -9.76 1.48 1.88
C ARG A 9 -9.18 2.36 2.99
N SER A 10 -8.62 1.72 4.01
CA SER A 10 -7.98 2.44 5.11
C SER A 10 -6.72 3.15 4.63
N PHE A 11 -5.90 2.58 3.76
CA PHE A 11 -4.74 3.24 3.16
C PHE A 11 -5.11 4.54 2.42
N GLY A 12 -6.19 4.53 1.63
CA GLY A 12 -6.67 5.73 0.94
C GLY A 12 -7.26 6.80 1.86
N SER A 13 -7.68 6.44 3.08
CA SER A 13 -8.31 7.34 4.05
C SER A 13 -7.50 7.51 5.34
N GLN A 14 -6.24 7.03 5.34
CA GLN A 14 -5.46 6.90 6.56
C GLN A 14 -5.08 8.26 7.16
N THR A 15 -4.94 8.26 8.48
CA THR A 15 -4.30 9.35 9.20
C THR A 15 -2.78 9.22 9.11
N ILE A 16 -2.07 10.33 9.17
CA ILE A 16 -0.62 10.37 9.17
C ILE A 16 -0.14 10.73 10.58
N ARG A 17 0.90 10.06 11.09
CA ARG A 17 1.48 10.35 12.40
C ARG A 17 2.85 10.98 12.26
N CYS A 18 3.18 11.89 13.15
CA CYS A 18 4.56 12.35 13.29
C CYS A 18 5.41 11.30 14.02
N GLY A 19 6.61 11.00 13.54
CA GLY A 19 7.50 10.01 14.15
C GLY A 19 7.99 10.38 15.56
N LYS A 20 8.15 11.69 15.85
CA LYS A 20 8.72 12.18 17.11
C LYS A 20 7.67 12.56 18.14
N CYS A 21 6.77 13.49 17.82
CA CYS A 21 5.77 13.99 18.77
C CYS A 21 4.45 13.20 18.77
N ASN A 22 4.34 12.16 17.91
CA ASN A 22 3.17 11.30 17.77
C ASN A 22 1.84 12.04 17.51
N THR A 23 1.90 13.29 17.04
CA THR A 23 0.69 14.04 16.65
C THR A 23 0.10 13.42 15.38
N ILE A 24 -1.22 13.27 15.38
CA ILE A 24 -1.98 12.62 14.31
C ILE A 24 -2.65 13.71 13.45
N TYR A 25 -2.50 13.59 12.14
CA TYR A 25 -3.10 14.48 11.15
C TYR A 25 -3.99 13.69 10.21
N ARG A 26 -5.19 14.21 9.92
CA ARG A 26 -6.11 13.61 8.94
C ARG A 26 -5.65 13.81 7.49
N ARG A 27 -4.90 14.87 7.21
CA ARG A 27 -4.31 15.18 5.90
C ARG A 27 -2.87 15.65 6.10
N ILE A 28 -2.01 15.44 5.10
CA ILE A 28 -0.63 15.96 5.13
C ILE A 28 -0.71 17.51 5.15
N PRO A 29 -0.07 18.17 6.14
CA PRO A 29 0.09 19.62 6.14
C PRO A 29 0.84 20.08 4.87
N LEU A 30 0.48 21.24 4.31
CA LEU A 30 1.08 21.76 3.07
C LEU A 30 2.62 21.89 3.13
N ILE A 31 3.17 22.07 4.33
CA ILE A 31 4.61 22.18 4.55
C ILE A 31 5.35 20.83 4.45
N GLY A 32 4.62 19.71 4.34
CA GLY A 32 5.16 18.36 4.23
C GLY A 32 5.78 17.79 5.52
N LYS A 33 5.94 18.63 6.56
CA LYS A 33 6.52 18.27 7.86
C LYS A 33 5.52 18.47 8.98
N CYS A 34 5.82 17.92 10.15
CA CYS A 34 5.01 18.15 11.34
C CYS A 34 5.09 19.63 11.78
N PRO A 35 3.98 20.39 11.78
CA PRO A 35 4.00 21.80 12.16
C PRO A 35 4.38 22.05 13.63
N LYS A 36 4.30 21.04 14.50
CA LYS A 36 4.67 21.17 15.92
C LYS A 36 6.16 20.97 16.21
N CYS A 37 6.86 20.12 15.45
CA CYS A 37 8.23 19.71 15.79
C CYS A 37 9.18 19.65 14.60
N GLY A 38 8.71 19.96 13.39
CA GLY A 38 9.52 19.97 12.16
C GLY A 38 9.90 18.58 11.63
N GLU A 39 9.56 17.51 12.33
CA GLU A 39 9.95 16.14 11.96
C GLU A 39 9.10 15.57 10.83
N ASN A 40 9.64 14.54 10.18
CA ASN A 40 8.96 13.82 9.12
C ASN A 40 7.68 13.10 9.60
N LEU A 41 6.75 13.01 8.65
CA LEU A 41 5.46 12.37 8.81
C LEU A 41 5.51 10.94 8.24
N ILE A 42 4.89 10.00 8.94
CA ILE A 42 4.93 8.57 8.64
C ILE A 42 3.50 8.06 8.41
N LEU A 43 3.32 7.27 7.36
CA LEU A 43 2.07 6.56 7.10
C LEU A 43 1.84 5.48 8.17
N THR A 44 0.61 5.34 8.65
CA THR A 44 0.26 4.25 9.58
C THR A 44 0.13 2.90 8.89
N ILE A 45 -0.29 2.89 7.63
CA ILE A 45 -0.44 1.68 6.84
C ILE A 45 0.53 1.77 5.66
N ASN A 46 1.41 0.78 5.56
CA ASN A 46 2.43 0.71 4.52
C ASN A 46 2.00 -0.21 3.38
N GLU A 47 2.35 0.14 2.15
CA GLU A 47 2.12 -0.68 0.94
C GLU A 47 2.66 -2.11 1.10
N GLY A 48 3.89 -2.24 1.62
CA GLY A 48 4.56 -3.54 1.74
C GLY A 48 3.76 -4.55 2.56
N GLY A 49 3.01 -4.09 3.56
CA GLY A 49 2.09 -4.93 4.32
C GLY A 49 0.95 -5.46 3.45
N ILE A 50 0.30 -4.58 2.68
CA ILE A 50 -0.81 -4.93 1.78
C ILE A 50 -0.35 -5.92 0.70
N ARG A 51 0.80 -5.65 0.06
CA ARG A 51 1.35 -6.50 -1.01
C ARG A 51 1.73 -7.89 -0.51
N LYS A 52 2.28 -8.01 0.70
CA LYS A 52 2.61 -9.29 1.33
C LYS A 52 1.38 -10.18 1.49
N TYR A 53 0.28 -9.64 2.02
CA TYR A 53 -0.95 -10.42 2.23
C TYR A 53 -1.62 -10.83 0.92
N LEU A 54 -1.57 -9.99 -0.11
CA LEU A 54 -2.10 -10.32 -1.42
C LEU A 54 -1.36 -11.49 -2.07
N LYS A 55 -0.02 -11.45 -2.06
CA LYS A 55 0.81 -12.53 -2.60
C LYS A 55 0.52 -13.88 -1.95
N ILE A 56 0.37 -13.89 -0.62
CA ILE A 56 -0.01 -15.09 0.14
C ILE A 56 -1.40 -15.57 -0.29
N SER A 57 -2.36 -14.65 -0.45
CA SER A 57 -3.73 -14.99 -0.83
C SER A 57 -3.82 -15.60 -2.23
N ILE A 58 -3.03 -15.11 -3.20
CA ILE A 58 -2.95 -15.67 -4.55
C ILE A 58 -2.41 -17.09 -4.52
N ASN A 59 -1.30 -17.31 -3.82
CA ASN A 59 -0.70 -18.65 -3.69
C ASN A 59 -1.69 -19.66 -3.08
N ILE A 60 -2.43 -19.27 -2.04
CA ILE A 60 -3.48 -20.13 -1.46
C ILE A 60 -4.58 -20.44 -2.49
N ALA A 61 -5.01 -19.45 -3.27
CA ALA A 61 -6.05 -19.65 -4.28
C ALA A 61 -5.63 -20.56 -5.43
N GLU A 62 -4.34 -20.52 -5.80
CA GLU A 62 -3.74 -21.43 -6.77
C GLU A 62 -3.58 -22.84 -6.20
N LYS A 63 -2.98 -22.96 -5.02
CA LYS A 63 -2.67 -24.25 -4.37
C LYS A 63 -3.91 -25.11 -4.10
N TYR A 64 -5.02 -24.50 -3.68
CA TYR A 64 -6.24 -25.23 -3.33
C TYR A 64 -7.32 -25.18 -4.42
N GLU A 65 -6.91 -24.77 -5.62
CA GLU A 65 -7.77 -24.62 -6.77
C GLU A 65 -9.14 -23.94 -6.52
N LEU A 66 -9.13 -22.82 -5.79
CA LEU A 66 -10.37 -22.15 -5.38
C LEU A 66 -11.21 -21.68 -6.57
N LYS A 67 -12.53 -21.57 -6.38
CA LYS A 67 -13.49 -21.13 -7.41
C LYS A 67 -12.99 -19.92 -8.22
N ASN A 68 -13.28 -19.91 -9.52
CA ASN A 68 -12.87 -18.85 -10.45
C ASN A 68 -13.20 -17.43 -9.98
N TYR A 69 -14.35 -17.24 -9.32
CA TYR A 69 -14.73 -15.97 -8.72
C TYR A 69 -13.68 -15.41 -7.73
N ILE A 70 -13.11 -16.28 -6.88
CA ILE A 70 -12.11 -15.88 -5.89
C ILE A 70 -10.80 -15.49 -6.58
N ARG A 71 -10.39 -16.27 -7.60
CA ARG A 71 -9.19 -15.97 -8.39
C ARG A 71 -9.31 -14.63 -9.10
N GLN A 72 -10.39 -14.43 -9.86
CA GLN A 72 -10.65 -13.16 -10.57
C GLN A 72 -10.68 -11.98 -9.60
N ARG A 73 -11.30 -12.15 -8.42
CA ARG A 73 -11.34 -11.10 -7.40
C ARG A 73 -9.95 -10.75 -6.85
N LEU A 74 -9.03 -11.72 -6.73
CA LEU A 74 -7.65 -11.45 -6.34
C LEU A 74 -6.89 -10.73 -7.46
N THR A 75 -7.10 -11.12 -8.71
CA THR A 75 -6.51 -10.46 -9.89
C THR A 75 -6.91 -8.99 -9.95
N ILE A 76 -8.22 -8.70 -9.85
CA ILE A 76 -8.73 -7.33 -9.82
C ILE A 76 -8.14 -6.54 -8.63
N LEU A 77 -8.02 -7.17 -7.46
CA LEU A 77 -7.39 -6.50 -6.31
C LEU A 77 -5.91 -6.20 -6.54
N ASN A 78 -5.19 -7.09 -7.22
CA ASN A 78 -3.80 -6.87 -7.58
C ASN A 78 -3.66 -5.68 -8.54
N GLU A 79 -4.46 -5.62 -9.58
CA GLU A 79 -4.46 -4.52 -10.54
C GLU A 79 -4.79 -3.18 -9.87
N ASN A 80 -5.77 -3.17 -8.95
CA ASN A 80 -6.09 -1.96 -8.18
C ASN A 80 -4.92 -1.49 -7.30
N ILE A 81 -4.22 -2.41 -6.65
CA ILE A 81 -3.02 -2.09 -5.86
C ILE A 81 -1.95 -1.54 -6.78
N ASP A 82 -1.62 -2.25 -7.86
CA ASP A 82 -0.58 -1.82 -8.79
C ASP A 82 -0.90 -0.43 -9.36
N SER A 83 -2.16 -0.15 -9.73
CA SER A 83 -2.63 1.17 -10.18
C SER A 83 -2.51 2.27 -9.11
N MET A 84 -2.80 1.98 -7.84
CA MET A 84 -2.68 2.96 -6.75
C MET A 84 -1.23 3.30 -6.40
N PHE A 85 -0.31 2.38 -6.65
CA PHE A 85 1.11 2.51 -6.29
C PHE A 85 2.02 2.71 -7.51
N VAL A 86 1.45 3.07 -8.67
CA VAL A 86 2.24 3.40 -9.87
C VAL A 86 3.12 4.62 -9.59
N GLU A 87 4.43 4.35 -9.49
CA GLU A 87 5.59 5.24 -9.56
C GLU A 87 6.11 5.95 -8.29
N THR A 88 7.14 5.32 -7.68
CA THR A 88 8.38 6.01 -7.24
C THR A 88 9.68 5.22 -7.52
N LYS A 89 9.63 4.14 -8.31
CA LYS A 89 10.82 3.32 -8.63
C LYS A 89 11.07 3.17 -10.13
N ASN A 90 11.23 4.27 -10.84
CA ASN A 90 11.85 4.25 -12.18
C ASN A 90 13.39 4.21 -12.06
N GLN A 91 13.93 3.30 -11.25
CA GLN A 91 15.36 2.98 -11.32
C GLN A 91 15.53 1.95 -12.44
N LYS A 92 15.72 2.44 -13.67
CA LYS A 92 16.08 1.61 -14.82
C LYS A 92 17.42 0.92 -14.55
N ASN A 93 17.53 -0.34 -14.91
CA ASN A 93 18.79 -1.06 -14.73
C ASN A 93 19.80 -0.56 -15.76
N LEU A 94 21.08 -0.46 -15.40
CA LEU A 94 22.10 0.08 -16.31
C LEU A 94 22.25 -0.77 -17.58
N GLY A 95 21.94 -2.06 -17.48
CA GLY A 95 21.92 -3.00 -18.62
C GLY A 95 20.75 -2.82 -19.57
N ASP A 96 19.71 -2.04 -19.24
CA ASP A 96 18.61 -1.74 -20.16
C ASP A 96 18.98 -0.65 -21.19
N PHE A 97 20.18 -0.06 -21.05
CA PHE A 97 20.70 1.01 -21.91
C PHE A 97 21.72 0.54 -22.95
N TRP A 98 22.12 -0.74 -22.93
CA TRP A 98 23.12 -1.32 -23.81
C TRP A 98 22.58 -2.54 -24.56
#